data_AF-A0A959JLP2-F1
#
_entry.id   AF-A0A959JLP2-F1
#
_cell.length_a   1.000
_cell.length_b   1.000
_cell.length_c   1.000
_cell.angle_alpha   90.00
_cell.angle_beta   90.00
_cell.angle_gamma   90.00
#
_symmetry.space_group_name_H-M   'P 1'
#
loop_
_entity.id
_entity.type
_entity.pdbx_description
1 polymer ?
#
loop_
_entity_poly.entity_id
_entity_poly.type
_entity_poly.pdbx_seq_one_letter_code
_entity_poly.pdbx_strand_id
1 'polypeptide(L)'
;TTGGNSGSPAIDAYGNLIGLNFDRVWEGTMSDINYDRSICRNIMVDARYILWVIDKYAGAENLVKEMKLVHPKKNKYPSCK
;
A
#
# COMPACT_ATOMS: atom_id res chain seq x y z
N THR A 1 5.85 12.19 -1.70
CA THR A 1 7.09 11.47 -1.37
C THR A 1 8.23 12.12 -2.14
N THR A 2 9.49 11.80 -1.83
CA THR A 2 10.65 12.24 -2.63
C THR A 2 11.52 11.05 -3.00
N GLY A 3 12.57 11.26 -3.80
CA GLY A 3 13.57 10.23 -4.10
C GLY A 3 14.17 9.69 -2.79
N GLY A 4 14.13 8.36 -2.62
CA GLY A 4 14.49 7.67 -1.37
C GLY A 4 13.33 6.97 -0.66
N ASN A 5 12.08 7.26 -1.04
CA ASN A 5 10.90 6.63 -0.43
C ASN A 5 10.43 5.35 -1.15
N SER A 6 11.25 4.81 -2.06
CA SER A 6 10.95 3.55 -2.74
C SER A 6 11.03 2.40 -1.72
N GLY A 7 9.95 1.64 -1.58
CA GLY A 7 9.85 0.58 -0.57
C GLY A 7 9.26 1.01 0.77
N SER A 8 8.88 2.29 0.95
CA SER A 8 8.28 2.74 2.21
C SER A 8 6.89 2.09 2.44
N PRO A 9 6.61 1.61 3.66
CA PRO A 9 5.31 1.03 3.99
C PRO A 9 4.25 2.12 4.11
N ALA A 10 3.13 1.94 3.41
CA ALA A 10 1.92 2.71 3.62
C ALA A 10 1.03 1.99 4.63
N ILE A 11 0.73 2.66 5.73
CA ILE A 11 0.12 2.06 6.93
C ILE A 11 -1.28 2.68 7.15
N ASP A 12 -2.24 1.88 7.60
CA ASP A 12 -3.57 2.36 7.98
C ASP A 12 -3.59 3.01 9.38
N ALA A 13 -4.76 3.52 9.79
CA ALA A 13 -4.95 4.14 11.10
C ALA A 13 -4.71 3.21 12.31
N TYR A 14 -4.60 1.90 12.08
CA TYR A 14 -4.41 0.87 13.11
C TYR A 14 -3.01 0.26 13.08
N GLY A 15 -2.09 0.79 12.27
CA GLY A 15 -0.73 0.28 12.18
C GLY A 15 -0.54 -0.89 11.21
N ASN A 16 -1.53 -1.22 10.36
CA ASN A 16 -1.43 -2.33 9.42
C ASN A 16 -0.95 -1.88 8.04
N LEU A 17 -0.12 -2.71 7.39
CA LEU A 17 0.37 -2.46 6.04
C LEU A 17 -0.77 -2.57 5.02
N ILE A 18 -0.99 -1.50 4.25
CA ILE A 18 -2.01 -1.43 3.18
C ILE A 18 -1.43 -1.24 1.79
N GLY A 19 -0.19 -0.76 1.69
CA GLY A 19 0.48 -0.64 0.41
C GLY A 19 1.97 -0.37 0.53
N LEU A 20 2.66 -0.43 -0.61
CA LEU A 20 4.08 -0.18 -0.73
C LEU A 20 4.32 0.94 -1.73
N ASN A 21 4.96 2.01 -1.28
CA ASN A 21 5.23 3.18 -2.12
C ASN A 21 6.33 2.86 -3.15
N PHE A 22 6.07 3.14 -4.43
CA PHE A 22 7.04 2.87 -5.49
C PHE A 22 7.32 4.08 -6.39
N ASP A 23 6.37 5.00 -6.56
CA ASP A 23 6.57 6.13 -7.47
C ASP A 23 5.75 7.38 -7.09
N ARG A 24 5.82 8.42 -7.93
CA ARG A 24 5.12 9.69 -7.84
C ARG A 24 4.41 9.97 -9.16
N VAL A 25 3.29 10.68 -9.09
CA VAL A 25 2.63 11.16 -10.31
C VAL A 25 3.47 12.22 -11.02
N TRP A 26 3.35 12.29 -12.35
CA TRP A 26 4.13 13.18 -13.21
C TRP A 26 3.99 14.67 -12.81
N GLU A 27 2.77 15.09 -12.50
CA GLU A 27 2.42 16.44 -12.04
C GLU A 27 3.04 16.80 -10.69
N GLY A 28 3.50 15.78 -9.94
CA GLY A 28 4.14 15.92 -8.64
C GLY A 28 5.67 15.90 -8.69
N THR A 29 6.29 15.93 -9.87
CA THR A 29 7.76 15.93 -10.03
C THR A 29 8.44 17.13 -9.34
N MET A 30 7.74 18.25 -9.18
CA MET A 30 8.23 19.45 -8.48
C MET A 30 8.12 19.37 -6.94
N SER A 31 7.62 18.25 -6.39
CA SER A 31 7.37 18.10 -4.94
C SER A 31 8.60 18.28 -4.05
N ASP A 32 9.80 18.22 -4.65
CA ASP A 32 11.08 18.35 -3.94
C ASP A 32 11.44 19.82 -3.64
N ILE A 33 10.79 20.78 -4.32
CA ILE A 33 11.04 22.22 -4.18
C ILE A 33 9.78 22.96 -3.69
N ASN A 34 8.59 22.59 -4.18
CA ASN A 34 7.33 23.18 -3.73
C ASN A 34 6.22 22.12 -3.66
N TYR A 35 5.58 22.01 -2.51
CA TYR A 35 4.56 21.00 -2.25
C TYR A 35 3.16 21.59 -2.39
N ASP A 36 2.45 21.15 -3.43
CA ASP A 36 1.05 21.48 -3.64
C ASP A 36 0.17 20.25 -3.40
N ARG A 37 -0.73 20.37 -2.40
CA ARG A 37 -1.68 19.31 -2.03
C ARG A 37 -2.69 18.98 -3.11
N SER A 38 -2.91 19.85 -4.09
CA SER A 38 -3.85 19.59 -5.18
C SER A 38 -3.30 18.59 -6.20
N ILE A 39 -2.00 18.68 -6.52
CA ILE A 39 -1.35 17.91 -7.60
C ILE A 39 -0.37 16.84 -7.12
N CYS A 40 0.26 16.99 -5.96
CA CYS A 40 1.25 16.02 -5.49
C CYS A 40 0.56 14.76 -4.93
N ARG A 41 0.69 13.63 -5.63
CA ARG A 41 0.22 12.30 -5.20
C ARG A 41 1.36 11.28 -5.30
N ASN A 42 1.41 10.36 -4.34
CA ASN A 42 2.32 9.22 -4.38
C ASN A 42 1.57 7.99 -4.92
N ILE A 43 2.30 7.13 -5.63
CA ILE A 43 1.77 5.91 -6.22
C ILE A 43 2.25 4.72 -5.39
N MET A 44 1.30 3.89 -4.98
CA MET A 44 1.52 2.75 -4.10
C MET A 44 0.94 1.49 -4.71
N VAL A 45 1.62 0.36 -4.53
CA VAL A 45 1.06 -0.95 -4.83
C VAL A 45 0.19 -1.39 -3.65
N ASP A 46 -1.02 -1.88 -3.93
CA ASP A 46 -1.91 -2.41 -2.90
C ASP A 46 -1.39 -3.73 -2.32
N ALA A 47 -1.39 -3.87 -0.99
CA ALA A 47 -0.93 -5.08 -0.31
C ALA A 47 -1.69 -6.35 -0.77
N ARG A 48 -2.95 -6.23 -1.19
CA ARG A 48 -3.74 -7.35 -1.73
C ARG A 48 -3.18 -7.84 -3.06
N TYR A 49 -2.71 -6.93 -3.92
CA TYR A 49 -2.10 -7.32 -5.19
C TYR A 49 -0.75 -7.99 -4.95
N ILE A 50 0.06 -7.47 -4.02
CA ILE A 50 1.32 -8.11 -3.61
C ILE A 50 1.07 -9.55 -3.12
N LEU A 51 0.13 -9.73 -2.20
CA LEU A 51 -0.23 -11.05 -1.69
C LEU A 51 -0.80 -11.97 -2.78
N TRP A 52 -1.59 -11.44 -3.71
CA TRP A 52 -2.13 -12.21 -4.84
C TRP A 52 -1.02 -12.71 -5.77
N VAL A 53 -0.02 -11.88 -6.07
CA VAL A 53 1.13 -12.31 -6.88
C VAL A 53 1.94 -13.38 -6.14
N ILE A 54 2.18 -13.23 -4.84
CA ILE A 54 2.92 -14.21 -4.04
C ILE A 54 2.17 -15.55 -3.98
N ASP A 55 0.87 -15.52 -3.70
CA ASP A 55 0.03 -16.71 -3.53
C ASP A 55 -0.31 -17.38 -4.88
N LYS A 56 -0.96 -16.64 -5.79
CA LYS A 56 -1.54 -17.21 -7.01
C LYS A 56 -0.58 -17.31 -8.18
N TYR A 57 0.30 -16.33 -8.34
CA TYR A 57 1.23 -16.32 -9.48
C TYR A 57 2.52 -17.09 -9.15
N ALA A 58 3.13 -16.83 -8.00
CA ALA A 58 4.39 -17.46 -7.60
C ALA A 58 4.22 -18.78 -6.83
N GLY A 59 3.02 -19.09 -6.32
CA GLY A 59 2.78 -20.31 -5.54
C GLY A 59 3.54 -20.35 -4.20
N ALA A 60 3.99 -19.20 -3.69
CA ALA A 60 4.84 -19.09 -2.50
C ALA A 60 4.00 -18.97 -1.21
N GLU A 61 3.15 -19.95 -0.96
CA GLU A 61 2.24 -19.96 0.21
C GLU A 61 2.97 -19.87 1.56
N ASN A 62 4.22 -20.33 1.64
CA ASN A 62 5.04 -20.27 2.84
C ASN A 62 5.23 -18.83 3.32
N LEU A 63 5.45 -17.88 2.40
CA LEU A 63 5.64 -16.46 2.73
C LEU A 63 4.33 -15.84 3.24
N VAL A 64 3.20 -16.22 2.65
CA VAL A 64 1.88 -15.72 3.10
C VAL A 64 1.56 -16.25 4.50
N LYS A 65 1.92 -17.50 4.81
CA LYS A 65 1.73 -18.12 6.13
C LYS A 65 2.60 -17.50 7.22
N GLU A 66 3.77 -16.97 6.87
CA GLU A 66 4.63 -16.24 7.80
C GLU A 66 4.04 -14.88 8.22
N MET A 67 3.24 -14.26 7.34
CA MET A 67 2.63 -12.96 7.58
C MET A 67 1.36 -13.04 8.44
N LYS A 68 1.13 -12.03 9.28
CA LYS A 68 -0.11 -11.89 10.06
C LYS A 68 -1.17 -11.11 9.28
N LEU A 69 -2.12 -11.83 8.66
CA LEU A 69 -3.24 -11.22 7.95
C LEU A 69 -4.33 -10.74 8.93
N VAL A 70 -4.75 -9.48 8.76
CA VAL A 70 -5.70 -8.80 9.66
C VAL A 70 -6.86 -8.18 8.87
N HIS A 71 -8.02 -8.07 9.51
CA HIS A 71 -9.25 -7.53 8.91
C HIS A 71 -9.80 -6.34 9.70
N PRO A 72 -9.07 -5.20 9.75
CA PRO A 72 -9.39 -4.07 10.63
C PRO A 72 -10.74 -3.40 10.32
N LYS A 73 -11.29 -3.58 9.11
CA LYS A 73 -12.57 -2.98 8.68
C LYS A 73 -13.80 -3.89 8.86
N LYS A 74 -13.64 -5.12 9.38
CA LYS A 74 -14.75 -6.11 9.48
C LYS A 74 -15.93 -5.64 10.34
N ASN A 75 -15.67 -4.83 11.36
CA ASN A 75 -16.72 -4.37 12.30
C ASN A 75 -17.41 -3.06 11.86
N LYS A 76 -17.01 -2.44 10.74
CA LYS A 76 -17.62 -1.18 10.27
C LYS A 76 -18.88 -1.37 9.44
N TYR A 77 -19.07 -2.56 8.86
CA TYR A 77 -20.27 -2.91 8.11
C TYR A 77 -20.67 -4.32 8.54
N PRO A 78 -21.78 -4.51 9.29
CA PRO A 78 -22.29 -5.84 9.53
C PRO A 78 -22.58 -6.47 8.16
N SER A 79 -22.09 -7.69 7.93
CA SER A 79 -22.45 -8.46 6.75
C SER A 79 -23.97 -8.47 6.64
N CYS A 80 -24.51 -7.91 5.55
CA CYS A 80 -25.92 -8.11 5.23
C CYS A 80 -26.13 -9.62 5.19
N LYS A 81 -26.99 -10.12 6.09
CA LYS A 81 -27.46 -11.50 6.04
C LYS A 81 -28.26 -11.71 4.75
#